data_AF-A0A4S8MCY1-F1
#
_entry.id   AF-A0A4S8MCY1-F1
#
_cell.length_a   1.000
_cell.length_b   1.000
_cell.length_c   1.000
_cell.angle_alpha   90.00
_cell.angle_beta   90.00
_cell.angle_gamma   90.00
#
_symmetry.space_group_name_H-M   'P 1'
#
loop_
_entity.id
_entity.type
_entity.pdbx_description
1 polymer ?
#
loop_
_entity_poly.entity_id
_entity_poly.type
_entity_poly.pdbx_seq_one_letter_code
_entity_poly.pdbx_strand_id
1 'polypeptide(L)'
;MSTQIQQSLDTGRYVIINVKFNNLACLLGDECAIVSCSNADTPGTKWNIQLLRNNNFTIENFDFDINAIHFPNSKVGENIYGGSSEDSTLKQWRIRELSDAGHFIIMPASGPLLYLGLSGGEDKTPEILQHVGIVLEVHNSFVWSVSLPNESVNTSWA
;
A
#
# COMPACT_ATOMS: atom_id res chain seq x y z
N MET A 1 1.45 -1.06 34.45
CA MET A 1 2.49 -0.68 33.47
C MET A 1 1.83 -0.61 32.11
N SER A 2 1.82 0.56 31.48
CA SER A 2 1.23 0.77 30.16
C SER A 2 2.23 0.27 29.11
N THR A 3 1.88 -0.78 28.37
CA THR A 3 2.64 -1.19 27.19
C THR A 3 2.39 -0.16 26.10
N GLN A 4 3.38 0.71 25.90
CA GLN A 4 3.42 1.69 24.83
C GLN A 4 3.38 0.93 23.51
N ILE A 5 2.31 1.11 22.72
CA ILE A 5 2.18 0.49 21.41
C ILE A 5 3.28 1.08 20.53
N GLN A 6 4.25 0.24 20.16
CA GLN A 6 5.27 0.60 19.20
C GLN A 6 4.59 0.72 17.83
N GLN A 7 4.17 1.95 17.50
CA GLN A 7 3.64 2.30 16.19
C GLN A 7 4.84 2.76 15.35
N SER A 8 5.32 1.88 14.48
CA SER A 8 6.68 1.94 13.89
C SER A 8 6.72 2.27 12.40
N LEU A 9 5.59 2.65 11.79
CA LEU A 9 5.58 3.07 10.38
C LEU A 9 5.57 4.59 10.28
N ASP A 10 6.66 5.14 9.73
CA ASP A 10 6.78 6.56 9.42
C ASP A 10 5.91 6.96 8.21
N THR A 11 5.50 8.23 8.16
CA THR A 11 4.91 8.79 6.93
C THR A 11 5.94 8.77 5.80
N GLY A 12 5.56 8.34 4.61
CA GLY A 12 6.49 8.22 3.50
C GLY A 12 5.87 7.63 2.25
N ARG A 13 6.72 7.38 1.24
CA ARG A 13 6.33 6.69 0.02
C ARG A 13 6.85 5.27 0.05
N TYR A 14 5.96 4.33 -0.24
CA TYR A 14 6.21 2.91 -0.10
C TYR A 14 5.67 2.11 -1.27
N VAL A 15 6.14 0.87 -1.38
CA VAL A 15 5.40 -0.20 -2.04
C VAL A 15 4.78 -1.10 -0.98
N ILE A 16 3.59 -1.64 -1.26
CA ILE A 16 2.88 -2.57 -0.37
C ILE A 16 3.00 -3.95 -1.01
N ILE A 17 3.66 -4.88 -0.34
CA ILE A 17 3.92 -6.23 -0.84
C ILE A 17 3.10 -7.23 -0.05
N ASN A 18 2.41 -8.13 -0.74
CA ASN A 18 1.86 -9.32 -0.13
C ASN A 18 2.97 -10.35 0.12
N VAL A 19 3.29 -10.63 1.39
CA VAL A 19 4.40 -11.52 1.74
C VAL A 19 4.18 -12.95 1.24
N LYS A 20 2.93 -13.42 1.21
CA LYS A 20 2.61 -14.81 0.84
C LYS A 20 2.83 -15.07 -0.64
N PHE A 21 2.48 -14.11 -1.49
CA PHE A 21 2.50 -14.27 -2.94
C PHE A 21 3.60 -13.47 -3.64
N ASN A 22 4.34 -12.64 -2.89
CA ASN A 22 5.41 -11.78 -3.37
C ASN A 22 5.00 -10.91 -4.57
N ASN A 23 3.83 -10.30 -4.46
CA ASN A 23 3.28 -9.37 -5.44
C ASN A 23 2.85 -8.06 -4.75
N LEU A 24 2.66 -7.02 -5.55
CA LEU A 24 2.50 -5.65 -5.11
C LEU A 24 1.02 -5.24 -5.17
N ALA A 25 0.56 -4.44 -4.20
CA ALA A 25 -0.73 -3.76 -4.33
C ALA A 25 -0.63 -2.64 -5.37
N CYS A 26 -1.61 -2.59 -6.26
CA CYS A 26 -1.53 -1.83 -7.50
C CYS A 26 -2.89 -1.23 -7.84
N LEU A 27 -2.95 0.08 -8.08
CA LEU A 27 -4.14 0.74 -8.60
C LEU A 27 -4.05 0.84 -10.13
N LEU A 28 -5.15 0.58 -10.84
CA LEU A 28 -5.18 0.69 -12.31
C LEU A 28 -5.90 1.94 -12.83
N GLY A 29 -6.50 2.74 -11.95
CA GLY A 29 -7.25 3.96 -12.27
C GLY A 29 -8.24 4.34 -11.18
N ASP A 30 -8.98 5.42 -11.40
CA ASP A 30 -10.08 5.83 -10.50
C ASP A 30 -11.23 4.82 -10.52
N GLU A 31 -11.91 4.69 -9.38
CA GLU A 31 -13.00 3.75 -9.13
C GLU A 31 -12.67 2.27 -9.44
N CYS A 32 -11.39 1.95 -9.63
CA CYS A 32 -10.92 0.60 -9.89
C CYS A 32 -10.65 -0.14 -8.59
N ALA A 33 -10.86 -1.45 -8.60
CA ALA A 33 -10.33 -2.29 -7.54
C ALA A 33 -8.79 -2.18 -7.50
N ILE A 34 -8.23 -2.17 -6.29
CA ILE A 34 -6.80 -2.41 -6.08
C ILE A 34 -6.56 -3.88 -6.39
N VAL A 35 -5.51 -4.16 -7.16
CA VAL A 35 -5.17 -5.50 -7.63
C VAL A 35 -3.72 -5.84 -7.30
N SER A 36 -3.37 -7.11 -7.50
CA SER A 36 -1.98 -7.56 -7.54
C SER A 36 -1.25 -7.08 -8.79
N CYS A 37 -0.01 -6.62 -8.66
CA CYS A 37 0.92 -6.42 -9.77
C CYS A 37 2.26 -7.11 -9.48
N SER A 38 2.93 -7.60 -10.51
CA SER A 38 4.22 -8.31 -10.40
C SER A 38 5.47 -7.42 -10.55
N ASN A 39 5.31 -6.16 -10.98
CA ASN A 39 6.42 -5.24 -11.26
C ASN A 39 6.23 -3.91 -10.51
N ALA A 40 7.25 -3.49 -9.74
CA ALA A 40 7.26 -2.24 -8.96
C ALA A 40 7.41 -0.96 -9.81
N ASP A 41 7.74 -1.09 -11.09
CA ASP A 41 7.75 0.01 -12.04
C ASP A 41 6.39 0.22 -12.73
N THR A 42 5.42 -0.67 -12.50
CA THR A 42 4.05 -0.49 -12.99
C THR A 42 3.42 0.73 -12.33
N PRO A 43 2.82 1.66 -13.11
CA PRO A 43 2.05 2.77 -12.55
C PRO A 43 0.99 2.26 -11.59
N GLY A 44 0.84 2.92 -10.45
CA GLY A 44 -0.10 2.56 -9.42
C GLY A 44 0.44 1.64 -8.32
N THR A 45 1.72 1.26 -8.34
CA THR A 45 2.33 0.43 -7.29
C THR A 45 2.94 1.22 -6.14
N LYS A 46 3.09 2.53 -6.30
CA LYS A 46 3.68 3.43 -5.30
C LYS A 46 2.57 4.11 -4.50
N TRP A 47 2.72 4.11 -3.18
CA TRP A 47 1.72 4.60 -2.25
C TRP A 47 2.34 5.60 -1.27
N ASN A 48 1.78 6.80 -1.17
CA ASN A 48 2.05 7.74 -0.09
C ASN A 48 1.22 7.31 1.12
N ILE A 49 1.88 6.88 2.19
CA ILE A 49 1.26 6.50 3.46
C ILE A 49 1.48 7.64 4.45
N GLN A 50 0.40 8.21 4.99
CA GLN A 50 0.47 9.36 5.88
C GLN A 50 -0.20 9.08 7.23
N LEU A 51 0.56 9.24 8.32
CA LEU A 51 0.03 9.19 9.68
C LEU A 51 -0.81 10.44 9.98
N LEU A 52 -2.03 10.21 10.45
CA LEU A 52 -2.97 11.23 10.87
C LEU A 52 -2.89 11.49 12.38
N ARG A 53 -3.42 12.65 12.81
CA ARG A 53 -3.44 13.06 14.24
C ARG A 53 -4.21 12.11 15.16
N ASN A 54 -5.08 11.27 14.61
CA ASN A 54 -5.87 10.28 15.35
C ASN A 54 -5.23 8.88 15.36
N ASN A 55 -3.95 8.77 14.99
CA ASN A 55 -3.17 7.53 14.91
C ASN A 55 -3.64 6.52 13.85
N ASN A 56 -4.50 6.94 12.92
CA ASN A 56 -4.79 6.21 11.68
C ASN A 56 -3.89 6.69 10.54
N PHE A 57 -3.97 6.03 9.39
CA PHE A 57 -3.22 6.35 8.19
C PHE A 57 -4.17 6.61 7.01
N THR A 58 -3.76 7.47 6.07
CA THR A 58 -4.25 7.41 4.69
C THR A 58 -3.25 6.63 3.85
N ILE A 59 -3.75 6.01 2.78
CA ILE A 59 -2.95 5.29 1.78
C ILE A 59 -3.38 5.86 0.43
N GLU A 60 -2.55 6.71 -0.15
CA GLU A 60 -2.83 7.41 -1.40
C GLU A 60 -1.90 6.93 -2.50
N ASN A 61 -2.44 6.63 -3.66
CA ASN A 61 -1.65 6.22 -4.79
C ASN A 61 -0.84 7.40 -5.34
N PHE A 62 0.47 7.23 -5.49
CA PHE A 62 1.36 8.30 -5.93
C PHE A 62 1.17 8.68 -7.41
N ASP A 63 0.85 7.72 -8.27
CA ASP A 63 0.77 7.98 -9.71
C ASP A 63 -0.59 8.56 -10.12
N PHE A 64 -1.63 8.31 -9.33
CA PHE A 64 -3.00 8.70 -9.63
C PHE A 64 -3.60 9.76 -8.70
N ASP A 65 -2.95 10.08 -7.56
CA ASP A 65 -3.49 10.97 -6.52
C ASP A 65 -4.87 10.52 -5.99
N ILE A 66 -5.02 9.20 -5.80
CA ILE A 66 -6.28 8.53 -5.43
C ILE A 66 -6.09 7.71 -4.17
N ASN A 67 -7.01 7.85 -3.21
CA ASN A 67 -6.94 7.11 -1.95
C ASN A 67 -7.45 5.68 -2.11
N ALA A 68 -6.82 4.74 -1.40
CA ALA A 68 -7.43 3.46 -1.11
C ALA A 68 -8.59 3.68 -0.14
N ILE A 69 -9.78 3.22 -0.53
CA ILE A 69 -11.02 3.35 0.23
C ILE A 69 -11.63 1.98 0.55
N HIS A 70 -12.31 1.92 1.69
CA HIS A 70 -13.18 0.81 2.07
C HIS A 70 -14.63 1.31 2.15
N PHE A 71 -15.60 0.40 2.20
CA PHE A 71 -17.02 0.76 2.24
C PHE A 71 -17.63 0.59 3.64
N PRO A 72 -18.68 1.38 3.96
CA PRO A 72 -19.45 1.16 5.17
C PRO A 72 -20.00 -0.27 5.21
N ASN A 73 -19.86 -0.94 6.35
CA ASN A 73 -20.28 -2.33 6.55
C ASN A 73 -19.55 -3.36 5.68
N SER A 74 -18.30 -3.07 5.32
CA SER A 74 -17.53 -3.99 4.50
C SER A 74 -17.46 -5.41 5.07
N LYS A 75 -17.51 -6.39 4.17
CA LYS A 75 -17.56 -7.82 4.47
C LYS A 75 -16.34 -8.54 3.93
N VAL A 76 -16.11 -9.74 4.46
CA VAL A 76 -15.11 -10.63 3.88
C VAL A 76 -15.44 -10.97 2.43
N GLY A 77 -14.42 -10.92 1.59
CA GLY A 77 -14.52 -11.12 0.14
C GLY A 77 -14.74 -9.84 -0.65
N GLU A 78 -14.94 -8.68 -0.01
CA GLU A 78 -15.10 -7.42 -0.73
C GLU A 78 -13.78 -6.83 -1.16
N ASN A 79 -13.75 -6.27 -2.37
CA ASN A 79 -12.58 -5.61 -2.90
C ASN A 79 -12.31 -4.28 -2.18
N ILE A 80 -11.04 -3.86 -2.22
CA ILE A 80 -10.62 -2.50 -1.90
C ILE A 80 -10.53 -1.71 -3.20
N TYR A 81 -10.93 -0.45 -3.18
CA TYR A 81 -11.00 0.38 -4.38
C TYR A 81 -10.11 1.61 -4.23
N GLY A 82 -9.59 2.11 -5.35
CA GLY A 82 -9.18 3.49 -5.43
C GLY A 82 -10.41 4.37 -5.59
N GLY A 83 -10.50 5.45 -4.83
CA GLY A 83 -11.53 6.44 -5.07
C GLY A 83 -11.46 7.66 -4.16
N SER A 84 -12.48 8.51 -4.32
CA SER A 84 -12.75 9.64 -3.44
C SER A 84 -14.00 9.34 -2.60
N SER A 85 -14.06 9.94 -1.41
CA SER A 85 -15.23 9.87 -0.53
C SER A 85 -15.32 11.13 0.32
N GLU A 86 -16.53 11.65 0.49
CA GLU A 86 -16.81 12.76 1.41
C GLU A 86 -16.70 12.30 2.88
N ASP A 87 -16.95 11.01 3.14
CA ASP A 87 -16.72 10.42 4.46
C ASP A 87 -15.23 10.10 4.62
N SER A 88 -14.52 11.00 5.30
CA SER A 88 -13.10 10.85 5.60
C SER A 88 -12.73 9.57 6.37
N THR A 89 -13.68 8.91 7.03
CA THR A 89 -13.41 7.65 7.75
C THR A 89 -13.19 6.47 6.80
N LEU A 90 -13.74 6.55 5.58
CA LEU A 90 -13.61 5.52 4.54
C LEU A 90 -12.24 5.51 3.86
N LYS A 91 -11.45 6.57 4.06
CA LYS A 91 -10.06 6.70 3.57
C LYS A 91 -9.01 6.33 4.62
N GLN A 92 -9.46 5.98 5.84
CA GLN A 92 -8.58 5.79 6.99
C GLN A 92 -8.34 4.31 7.28
N TRP A 93 -7.09 4.01 7.60
CA TRP A 93 -6.57 2.68 7.82
C TRP A 93 -5.83 2.60 9.17
N ARG A 94 -5.95 1.48 9.86
CA ARG A 94 -5.09 1.09 10.97
C ARG A 94 -3.98 0.22 10.40
N ILE A 95 -2.73 0.67 10.55
CA ILE A 95 -1.54 -0.10 10.17
C ILE A 95 -0.80 -0.47 11.45
N ARG A 96 -0.53 -1.75 11.64
CA ARG A 96 0.18 -2.26 12.83
C ARG A 96 1.29 -3.20 12.41
N GLU A 97 2.47 -2.97 12.96
CA GLU A 97 3.58 -3.90 12.82
C GLU A 97 3.29 -5.17 13.64
N LEU A 98 3.69 -6.32 13.09
CA LEU A 98 3.67 -7.60 13.76
C LEU A 98 4.95 -7.77 14.61
N SER A 99 5.04 -8.86 15.36
CA SER A 99 6.25 -9.17 16.15
C SER A 99 7.50 -9.33 15.28
N ASP A 100 7.30 -9.65 14.00
CA ASP A 100 8.36 -9.78 13.01
C ASP A 100 8.57 -8.40 12.38
N ALA A 101 9.70 -7.76 12.68
CA ALA A 101 9.98 -6.40 12.22
C ALA A 101 9.90 -6.28 10.68
N GLY A 102 9.27 -5.21 10.19
CA GLY A 102 9.05 -4.97 8.75
C GLY A 102 7.77 -5.58 8.19
N HIS A 103 7.01 -6.34 8.98
CA HIS A 103 5.75 -6.95 8.58
C HIS A 103 4.55 -6.27 9.24
N PHE A 104 3.51 -6.00 8.45
CA PHE A 104 2.38 -5.18 8.85
C PHE A 104 1.04 -5.85 8.53
N ILE A 105 0.03 -5.48 9.29
CA ILE A 105 -1.38 -5.69 8.97
C ILE A 105 -2.04 -4.35 8.68
N ILE A 106 -2.84 -4.29 7.61
CA ILE A 106 -3.62 -3.12 7.21
C ILE A 106 -5.09 -3.45 7.37
N MET A 107 -5.82 -2.60 8.11
CA MET A 107 -7.23 -2.78 8.43
C MET A 107 -8.00 -1.47 8.24
N PRO A 108 -9.27 -1.48 7.83
CA PRO A 108 -10.13 -0.30 7.90
C PRO A 108 -10.13 0.35 9.29
N ALA A 109 -10.06 1.68 9.37
CA ALA A 109 -10.12 2.38 10.66
C ALA A 109 -11.51 2.34 11.30
N SER A 110 -12.56 2.34 10.48
CA SER A 110 -13.95 2.14 10.89
C SER A 110 -14.44 0.78 10.37
N GLY A 111 -15.35 0.14 11.12
CA GLY A 111 -15.95 -1.14 10.73
C GLY A 111 -15.29 -2.39 11.37
N PRO A 112 -15.66 -3.59 10.89
CA PRO A 112 -15.20 -4.85 11.45
C PRO A 112 -13.68 -5.03 11.33
N LEU A 113 -13.08 -5.87 12.19
CA LEU A 113 -11.67 -6.24 12.13
C LEU A 113 -11.43 -7.16 10.92
N LEU A 114 -11.37 -6.52 9.75
CA LEU A 114 -11.03 -7.14 8.48
C LEU A 114 -9.66 -6.65 8.04
N TYR A 115 -8.96 -7.50 7.32
CA TYR A 115 -7.61 -7.24 6.86
C TYR A 115 -7.57 -7.20 5.34
N LEU A 116 -6.70 -6.37 4.79
CA LEU A 116 -6.33 -6.45 3.38
C LEU A 116 -5.71 -7.83 3.11
N GLY A 117 -6.25 -8.55 2.13
CA GLY A 117 -5.80 -9.89 1.79
C GLY A 117 -6.11 -10.28 0.35
N LEU A 118 -5.10 -10.73 -0.37
CA LEU A 118 -5.22 -11.30 -1.70
C LEU A 118 -5.94 -12.65 -1.77
N SER A 119 -6.80 -12.78 -2.77
CA SER A 119 -7.18 -14.05 -3.36
C SER A 119 -6.18 -14.45 -4.44
N GLY A 120 -5.23 -15.35 -4.15
CA GLY A 120 -4.40 -16.08 -5.15
C GLY A 120 -3.41 -15.24 -5.99
N GLY A 121 -2.13 -15.63 -5.99
CA GLY A 121 -1.00 -14.90 -6.60
C GLY A 121 -0.95 -14.75 -8.13
N GLU A 122 -2.09 -14.61 -8.79
CA GLU A 122 -2.17 -14.24 -10.21
C GLU A 122 -2.15 -12.71 -10.37
N ASP A 123 -1.45 -12.22 -11.40
CA ASP A 123 -1.35 -10.79 -11.73
C ASP A 123 -2.74 -10.22 -12.02
N LYS A 124 -2.99 -9.00 -11.54
CA LYS A 124 -4.26 -8.25 -11.67
C LYS A 124 -5.46 -8.86 -10.95
N THR A 125 -5.23 -9.76 -10.01
CA THR A 125 -6.30 -10.27 -9.14
C THR A 125 -6.68 -9.23 -8.08
N PRO A 126 -7.98 -8.98 -7.82
CA PRO A 126 -8.41 -8.01 -6.80
C PRO A 126 -7.90 -8.31 -5.38
N GLU A 127 -7.59 -7.24 -4.66
CA GLU A 127 -7.34 -7.23 -3.22
C GLU A 127 -8.66 -7.24 -2.46
N ILE A 128 -8.88 -8.26 -1.61
CA ILE A 128 -10.13 -8.46 -0.87
C ILE A 128 -9.95 -8.31 0.64
N LEU A 129 -11.04 -8.08 1.36
CA LEU A 129 -11.05 -8.12 2.81
C LEU A 129 -11.17 -9.56 3.33
N GLN A 130 -10.37 -9.95 4.33
CA GLN A 130 -10.39 -11.30 4.89
C GLN A 130 -10.48 -11.29 6.43
N HIS A 131 -10.97 -12.40 7.02
CA HIS A 131 -10.96 -12.62 8.48
C HIS A 131 -9.55 -12.92 9.01
N VAL A 132 -8.67 -13.46 8.16
CA VAL A 132 -7.27 -13.73 8.46
C VAL A 132 -6.46 -12.81 7.54
N GLY A 133 -5.73 -11.88 8.14
CA GLY A 133 -4.92 -10.94 7.37
C GLY A 133 -3.77 -11.61 6.67
N ILE A 134 -3.42 -11.05 5.52
CA ILE A 134 -2.13 -11.35 4.93
C ILE A 134 -1.13 -10.38 5.52
N VAL A 135 0.05 -10.91 5.83
CA VAL A 135 1.18 -10.12 6.25
C VAL A 135 1.66 -9.32 5.05
N LEU A 136 1.75 -8.02 5.22
CA LEU A 136 2.24 -7.11 4.20
C LEU A 136 3.64 -6.63 4.58
N GLU A 137 4.54 -6.58 3.60
CA GLU A 137 5.82 -5.91 3.76
C GLU A 137 5.72 -4.53 3.15
N VAL A 138 6.21 -3.53 3.88
CA VAL A 138 6.16 -2.13 3.44
C VAL A 138 7.60 -1.67 3.25
N HIS A 139 8.02 -1.51 1.99
CA HIS A 139 9.40 -1.14 1.65
C HIS A 139 9.51 0.35 1.38
N ASN A 140 10.45 1.02 2.06
CA ASN A 140 10.87 2.38 1.71
C ASN A 140 11.89 2.31 0.56
N SER A 141 11.41 2.18 -0.67
CA SER A 141 12.28 2.06 -1.84
C SER A 141 12.63 3.41 -2.45
N PHE A 142 13.39 4.25 -1.73
CA PHE A 142 14.09 5.40 -2.34
C PHE A 142 15.50 5.59 -1.76
N VAL A 143 16.47 4.87 -2.32
CA VAL A 143 17.84 5.37 -2.44
C VAL A 143 17.89 6.11 -3.77
N TRP A 144 18.09 7.43 -3.73
CA TRP A 144 18.49 8.16 -4.94
C TRP A 144 19.85 7.64 -5.39
N SER A 145 19.91 6.67 -6.32
CA SER A 145 21.08 6.59 -7.19
C SER A 145 20.86 7.59 -8.31
N VAL A 146 21.43 8.79 -8.18
CA VAL A 146 21.69 9.66 -9.32
C VAL A 146 22.70 8.92 -10.19
N SER A 147 22.22 8.13 -11.14
CA SER A 147 23.03 7.68 -12.25
C SER A 147 23.04 8.84 -13.24
N LEU A 148 24.16 9.57 -13.30
CA LEU A 148 24.38 10.51 -14.40
C LEU A 148 24.18 9.76 -15.71
N PRO A 149 23.47 10.33 -16.70
CA PRO A 149 23.40 9.71 -18.01
C PRO A 149 24.82 9.56 -18.54
N ASN A 150 25.15 8.36 -19.02
CA ASN A 150 26.35 8.13 -19.83
C ASN A 150 26.22 8.99 -21.09
N GLU A 151 26.68 10.24 -21.02
CA GLU A 151 27.07 10.96 -22.21
C GLU A 151 28.26 10.20 -22.81
N SER A 152 28.03 9.65 -23.98
CA SER A 152 29.08 9.17 -24.86
C SER A 152 29.94 10.37 -25.24
N VAL A 153 31.01 10.61 -24.48
CA VAL A 153 32.08 11.52 -24.89
C VAL A 153 32.82 10.85 -26.05
N ASN A 154 32.30 11.07 -27.25
CA ASN A 154 33.00 10.80 -28.49
C ASN A 154 34.10 11.86 -28.64
N THR A 155 35.30 11.55 -28.16
CA THR A 155 36.50 12.35 -28.46
C THR A 155 37.47 11.50 -29.26
N SER A 156 37.20 11.41 -30.56
CA SER A 156 38.26 11.15 -31.54
C SER A 156 39.17 12.37 -31.58
N TRP A 157 40.37 12.25 -31.02
CA TRP A 157 41.47 13.17 -31.27
C TRP A 157 42.23 12.67 -32.50
N ALA A 158 42.20 13.45 -33.56
CA ALA A 158 43.21 13.47 -34.62
C ALA A 158 43.90 14.83 -34.56
#